data_AF-A0A520BNG7-F1
#
_entry.id   AF-A0A520BNG7-F1
#
_cell.length_a   1.000
_cell.length_b   1.000
_cell.length_c   1.000
_cell.angle_alpha   90.00
_cell.angle_beta   90.00
_cell.angle_gamma   90.00
#
_symmetry.space_group_name_H-M   'P 1'
#
loop_
_entity.id
_entity.type
_entity.pdbx_description
1 polymer ?
#
loop_
_entity_poly.entity_id
_entity_poly.type
_entity_poly.pdbx_seq_one_letter_code
_entity_poly.pdbx_strand_id
1 'polypeptide(L)'
;YYGVAVSGFGGLLLNPKANKNTPSIWDKTFQKNTEHEFPSFARIIRGVRAKSVDYLPKNNQMALATNIGFYIVTPNEIHEIKNNNQSVYVETVIALNDHFYILDTKGNLYSVSQDFKFKKTNGTPKILDRTIRLIRKSNDDLLVVGADYIYILNTVSNTIQKIDFHLKAELINDIFKEHDEILILTNQDVIKVPINTIHTKKNSWFNINSVTVNQLKIEWNNPFKLSHDENNVEIKFSLLSYFQKKDLVFYSINNNGWIPIHKDSRIISFPSLSSGKYTIAFKVGNTVVLDTIQFEIEPPFWKTWWFYLLITFFTSVIIFLYFKRQSYLMRRQIRLLNEKVILEKNLSKSMMASIKSQMNPHFFYNALNTIQAYIFTNDKQKANNYLAKFSKLTRLILEMSEKETISLSEEVEALKLYLDLEKMRFTDDFEYEINLDKGREGHN
;
A
#
# COMPACT_ATOMS: atom_id res chain seq x y z
N TYR A 1 -42.40 -53.92 -34.83
CA TYR A 1 -42.93 -52.54 -34.71
C TYR A 1 -41.79 -51.55 -34.68
N TYR A 2 -42.04 -50.30 -35.07
CA TYR A 2 -41.16 -49.17 -34.79
C TYR A 2 -41.67 -48.41 -33.58
N GLY A 3 -40.79 -48.03 -32.66
CA GLY A 3 -41.12 -47.04 -31.63
C GLY A 3 -41.12 -45.65 -32.27
N VAL A 4 -42.16 -44.86 -32.00
CA VAL A 4 -42.33 -43.55 -32.63
C VAL A 4 -42.66 -42.49 -31.58
N ALA A 5 -41.94 -41.38 -31.64
CA ALA A 5 -42.21 -40.16 -30.91
C ALA A 5 -42.39 -39.01 -31.91
N VAL A 6 -43.55 -38.37 -31.90
CA VAL A 6 -43.86 -37.22 -32.76
C VAL A 6 -44.61 -36.18 -31.96
N SER A 7 -44.61 -34.94 -32.45
CA SER A 7 -45.36 -33.83 -31.84
C SER A 7 -46.86 -34.13 -31.85
N GLY A 8 -47.35 -34.65 -30.72
CA GLY A 8 -48.75 -35.02 -30.53
C GLY A 8 -48.95 -36.43 -29.96
N PHE A 9 -48.08 -37.39 -30.29
CA PHE A 9 -48.28 -38.81 -29.95
C PHE A 9 -46.97 -39.58 -29.75
N GLY A 10 -46.97 -40.53 -28.81
CA GLY A 10 -45.90 -41.50 -28.60
C GLY A 10 -46.45 -42.92 -28.59
N GLY A 11 -45.83 -43.83 -29.33
CA GLY A 11 -46.44 -45.13 -29.57
C GLY A 11 -45.65 -46.10 -30.43
N LEU A 12 -46.35 -47.09 -30.93
CA LEU A 12 -45.84 -48.11 -31.83
C LEU A 12 -46.44 -47.91 -33.22
N LEU A 13 -45.60 -47.99 -34.24
CA LEU A 13 -46.00 -48.03 -35.65
C LEU A 13 -45.76 -49.45 -36.19
N LEU A 14 -46.74 -49.98 -36.94
CA LEU A 14 -46.57 -51.25 -37.63
C LEU A 14 -45.44 -51.13 -38.65
N ASN A 15 -44.48 -52.05 -38.60
CA ASN A 15 -43.44 -52.12 -39.62
C ASN A 15 -44.05 -52.76 -40.89
N PRO A 16 -44.15 -52.04 -42.02
CA PRO A 16 -44.78 -52.57 -43.22
C PRO A 16 -44.03 -53.75 -43.83
N LYS A 17 -42.73 -53.91 -43.51
CA LYS A 17 -41.89 -55.02 -43.95
C LYS A 17 -41.88 -56.20 -42.98
N ALA A 18 -42.59 -56.13 -41.85
CA ALA A 18 -42.64 -57.23 -40.89
C ALA A 18 -43.46 -58.40 -41.43
N ASN A 19 -42.99 -59.63 -41.18
CA ASN A 19 -43.75 -60.84 -41.48
C ASN A 19 -44.98 -60.92 -40.56
N LYS A 20 -46.17 -60.80 -41.14
CA LYS A 20 -47.45 -60.82 -40.41
C LYS A 20 -47.75 -62.18 -39.75
N ASN A 21 -47.07 -63.24 -40.15
CA ASN A 21 -47.29 -64.59 -39.64
C ASN A 21 -46.43 -64.90 -38.40
N THR A 22 -45.56 -63.98 -37.98
CA THR A 22 -44.69 -64.16 -36.81
C THR A 22 -45.21 -63.30 -35.66
N PRO A 23 -45.63 -63.90 -34.52
CA PRO A 23 -46.16 -63.13 -33.40
C PRO A 23 -45.04 -62.27 -32.79
N SER A 24 -45.37 -61.03 -32.46
CA SER A 24 -44.49 -60.12 -31.74
C SER A 24 -44.92 -60.02 -30.29
N ILE A 25 -43.95 -59.92 -29.38
CA ILE A 25 -44.19 -59.63 -27.96
C ILE A 25 -45.02 -58.35 -27.75
N TRP A 26 -44.97 -57.41 -28.69
CA TRP A 26 -45.67 -56.13 -28.64
C TRP A 26 -47.08 -56.18 -29.23
N ASP A 27 -47.53 -57.31 -29.79
CA ASP A 27 -48.85 -57.41 -30.45
C ASP A 27 -49.99 -57.06 -29.50
N LYS A 28 -49.93 -57.57 -28.26
CA LYS A 28 -50.93 -57.28 -27.21
C LYS A 28 -51.00 -55.78 -26.90
N THR A 29 -49.84 -55.14 -26.74
CA THR A 29 -49.75 -53.70 -26.48
C THR A 29 -50.24 -52.89 -27.67
N PHE A 30 -49.89 -53.31 -28.89
CA PHE A 30 -50.29 -52.65 -30.11
C PHE A 30 -51.81 -52.69 -30.27
N GLN A 31 -52.41 -53.88 -30.30
CA GLN A 31 -53.86 -54.07 -30.49
C GLN A 31 -54.70 -53.35 -29.43
N LYS A 32 -54.27 -53.36 -28.16
CA LYS A 32 -54.97 -52.66 -27.08
C LYS A 32 -55.02 -51.14 -27.29
N ASN A 33 -54.02 -50.58 -27.96
CA ASN A 33 -53.83 -49.14 -28.11
C ASN A 33 -53.99 -48.64 -29.56
N THR A 34 -54.39 -49.52 -30.49
CA THR A 34 -54.66 -49.15 -31.88
C THR A 34 -55.87 -48.22 -31.96
N GLU A 35 -55.77 -47.20 -32.80
CA GLU A 35 -56.88 -46.27 -33.05
C GLU A 35 -57.67 -46.71 -34.28
N HIS A 36 -58.99 -46.61 -34.23
CA HIS A 36 -59.85 -46.96 -35.36
C HIS A 36 -59.55 -46.14 -36.62
N GLU A 37 -59.19 -44.86 -36.45
CA GLU A 37 -58.84 -43.95 -37.54
C GLU A 37 -57.46 -44.25 -38.16
N PHE A 38 -56.54 -44.86 -37.40
CA PHE A 38 -55.16 -45.14 -37.82
C PHE A 38 -54.76 -46.57 -37.44
N PRO A 39 -55.19 -47.59 -38.21
CA PRO A 39 -54.99 -49.00 -37.85
C PRO A 39 -53.51 -49.45 -37.85
N SER A 40 -52.64 -48.69 -38.51
CA SER A 40 -51.19 -48.94 -38.53
C SER A 40 -50.45 -48.35 -37.32
N PHE A 41 -51.14 -47.63 -36.42
CA PHE A 41 -50.55 -46.91 -35.30
C PHE A 41 -51.24 -47.25 -33.98
N ALA A 42 -50.44 -47.47 -32.94
CA ALA A 42 -50.92 -47.69 -31.59
C ALA A 42 -50.37 -46.62 -30.65
N ARG A 43 -51.27 -45.83 -30.07
CA ARG A 43 -50.94 -44.71 -29.20
C ARG A 43 -50.83 -45.17 -27.75
N ILE A 44 -49.61 -45.36 -27.25
CA ILE A 44 -49.38 -45.94 -25.92
C ILE A 44 -49.79 -44.97 -24.81
N ILE A 45 -49.54 -43.67 -24.98
CA ILE A 45 -49.95 -42.63 -24.03
C ILE A 45 -50.76 -41.57 -24.78
N ARG A 46 -51.98 -41.28 -24.31
CA ARG A 46 -52.89 -40.30 -24.93
C ARG A 46 -52.69 -38.90 -24.35
N GLY A 47 -52.88 -37.87 -25.17
CA GLY A 47 -52.82 -36.48 -24.74
C GLY A 47 -51.41 -35.96 -24.42
N VAL A 48 -50.37 -36.66 -24.86
CA VAL A 48 -48.97 -36.29 -24.57
C VAL A 48 -48.19 -36.05 -25.86
N ARG A 49 -47.31 -35.06 -25.82
CA ARG A 49 -46.34 -34.80 -26.88
C ARG A 49 -45.07 -35.59 -26.55
N ALA A 50 -44.83 -36.66 -27.31
CA ALA A 50 -43.58 -37.38 -27.21
C ALA A 50 -42.46 -36.60 -27.90
N LYS A 51 -41.28 -36.60 -27.29
CA LYS A 51 -40.10 -35.89 -27.75
C LYS A 51 -39.03 -36.83 -28.29
N SER A 52 -38.82 -37.94 -27.59
CA SER A 52 -37.78 -38.93 -27.92
C SER A 52 -38.24 -40.31 -27.51
N VAL A 53 -37.85 -41.30 -28.29
CA VAL A 53 -38.11 -42.73 -28.02
C VAL A 53 -36.86 -43.51 -28.34
N ASP A 54 -36.55 -44.50 -27.50
CA ASP A 54 -35.54 -45.50 -27.83
C ASP A 54 -35.89 -46.84 -27.16
N TYR A 55 -35.28 -47.91 -27.63
CA TYR A 55 -35.63 -49.28 -27.26
C TYR A 55 -34.40 -50.08 -26.80
N LEU A 56 -34.56 -50.76 -25.68
CA LEU A 56 -33.57 -51.66 -25.09
C LEU A 56 -33.96 -53.12 -25.37
N PRO A 57 -33.26 -53.84 -26.26
CA PRO A 57 -33.64 -55.18 -26.69
C PRO A 57 -33.65 -56.22 -25.56
N LYS A 58 -32.65 -56.18 -24.67
CA LYS A 58 -32.41 -57.22 -23.66
C LYS A 58 -33.61 -57.51 -22.77
N ASN A 59 -34.35 -56.47 -22.39
CA ASN A 59 -35.52 -56.57 -21.49
C ASN A 59 -36.82 -56.16 -22.18
N ASN A 60 -36.80 -55.94 -23.50
CA ASN A 60 -37.95 -55.46 -24.26
C ASN A 60 -38.57 -54.17 -23.69
N GLN A 61 -37.73 -53.23 -23.26
CA GLN A 61 -38.16 -51.96 -22.68
C GLN A 61 -38.06 -50.86 -23.72
N MET A 62 -39.14 -50.09 -23.88
CA MET A 62 -39.14 -48.89 -24.72
C MET A 62 -39.25 -47.67 -23.81
N ALA A 63 -38.26 -46.79 -23.87
CA ALA A 63 -38.27 -45.54 -23.13
C ALA A 63 -38.93 -44.44 -23.96
N LEU A 64 -39.83 -43.68 -23.35
CA LEU A 64 -40.61 -42.63 -24.00
C LEU A 64 -40.49 -41.34 -23.17
N ALA A 65 -39.80 -40.35 -23.75
CA ALA A 65 -39.73 -39.00 -23.20
C ALA A 65 -40.92 -38.18 -23.70
N THR A 66 -41.69 -37.57 -22.79
CA THR A 66 -42.89 -36.79 -23.12
C THR A 66 -42.85 -35.40 -22.46
N ASN A 67 -43.81 -34.54 -22.83
CA ASN A 67 -43.99 -33.24 -22.18
C ASN A 67 -44.53 -33.32 -20.74
N ILE A 68 -45.08 -34.46 -20.31
CA ILE A 68 -45.64 -34.61 -18.94
C ILE A 68 -44.74 -35.47 -18.04
N GLY A 69 -43.78 -36.20 -18.58
CA GLY A 69 -42.90 -37.07 -17.82
C GLY A 69 -42.11 -38.05 -18.68
N PHE A 70 -41.32 -38.88 -18.01
CA PHE A 70 -40.52 -39.93 -18.61
C PHE A 70 -41.12 -41.30 -18.27
N TYR A 71 -41.38 -42.11 -19.30
CA TYR A 71 -42.05 -43.39 -19.15
C TYR A 71 -41.20 -44.52 -19.72
N ILE A 72 -41.21 -45.68 -19.05
CA ILE A 72 -40.71 -46.92 -19.61
C ILE A 72 -41.89 -47.84 -19.84
N VAL A 73 -42.05 -48.23 -21.10
CA VAL A 73 -43.10 -49.10 -21.59
C VAL A 73 -42.49 -50.49 -21.74
N THR A 74 -43.16 -51.48 -21.17
CA THR A 74 -42.93 -52.91 -21.43
C THR A 74 -44.13 -53.46 -22.22
N PRO A 75 -44.06 -54.69 -22.76
CA PRO A 75 -45.20 -55.29 -23.44
C PRO A 75 -46.48 -55.38 -22.59
N ASN A 76 -46.36 -55.40 -21.26
CA ASN A 76 -47.50 -55.56 -20.35
C ASN A 76 -47.87 -54.28 -19.60
N GLU A 77 -46.90 -53.46 -19.24
CA GLU A 77 -47.07 -52.36 -18.28
C GLU A 77 -46.37 -51.08 -18.74
N ILE A 78 -46.90 -49.94 -18.29
CA ILE A 78 -46.33 -48.61 -18.51
C ILE A 78 -45.97 -48.05 -17.14
N HIS A 79 -44.69 -47.73 -16.93
CA HIS A 79 -44.20 -47.17 -15.68
C HIS A 79 -43.77 -45.72 -15.90
N GLU A 80 -44.31 -44.79 -15.10
CA GLU A 80 -43.75 -43.45 -14.99
C GLU A 80 -42.51 -43.50 -14.10
N ILE A 81 -41.38 -43.02 -14.61
CA ILE A 81 -40.13 -43.05 -13.89
C ILE A 81 -39.90 -41.67 -13.26
N LYS A 82 -39.98 -41.63 -11.93
CA LYS A 82 -39.85 -40.41 -11.12
C LYS A 82 -38.50 -40.36 -10.40
N ASN A 83 -37.93 -39.16 -10.27
CA ASN A 83 -36.74 -38.93 -9.46
C ASN A 83 -37.15 -38.16 -8.19
N ASN A 84 -36.88 -38.71 -7.01
CA ASN A 84 -37.33 -38.15 -5.72
C ASN A 84 -38.84 -37.82 -5.69
N ASN A 85 -39.66 -38.72 -6.23
CA ASN A 85 -41.12 -38.58 -6.34
C ASN A 85 -41.61 -37.42 -7.25
N GLN A 86 -40.73 -36.80 -8.03
CA GLN A 86 -41.07 -35.77 -9.02
C GLN A 86 -40.93 -36.31 -10.45
N SER A 87 -41.85 -35.91 -11.33
CA SER A 87 -41.79 -36.24 -12.75
C SER A 87 -40.56 -35.62 -13.40
N VAL A 88 -39.85 -36.42 -14.20
CA VAL A 88 -38.62 -35.97 -14.89
C VAL A 88 -38.96 -35.60 -16.33
N TYR A 89 -38.64 -34.36 -16.70
CA TYR A 89 -38.86 -33.84 -18.05
C TYR A 89 -37.63 -34.08 -18.91
N VAL A 90 -37.67 -35.16 -19.67
CA VAL A 90 -36.59 -35.61 -20.57
C VAL A 90 -36.76 -35.01 -21.96
N GLU A 91 -35.67 -34.55 -22.54
CA GLU A 91 -35.60 -34.04 -23.91
C GLU A 91 -35.19 -35.15 -24.87
N THR A 92 -34.10 -35.83 -24.57
CA THR A 92 -33.56 -36.93 -25.40
C THR A 92 -33.33 -38.17 -24.54
N VAL A 93 -33.69 -39.34 -25.07
CA VAL A 93 -33.38 -40.65 -24.47
C VAL A 93 -32.59 -41.49 -25.47
N ILE A 94 -31.56 -42.17 -24.98
CA ILE A 94 -30.72 -43.09 -25.73
C ILE A 94 -30.62 -44.41 -24.97
N ALA A 95 -30.94 -45.51 -25.64
CA ALA A 95 -30.78 -46.87 -25.16
C ALA A 95 -29.41 -47.40 -25.62
N LEU A 96 -28.54 -47.71 -24.65
CA LEU A 96 -27.20 -48.20 -24.92
C LEU A 96 -26.81 -49.26 -23.89
N ASN A 97 -26.44 -50.44 -24.39
CA ASN A 97 -26.15 -51.65 -23.63
C ASN A 97 -27.31 -52.07 -22.70
N ASP A 98 -27.17 -51.76 -21.41
CA ASP A 98 -28.10 -52.14 -20.34
C ASP A 98 -28.72 -50.91 -19.64
N HIS A 99 -28.52 -49.71 -20.17
CA HIS A 99 -28.93 -48.46 -19.54
C HIS A 99 -29.67 -47.55 -20.53
N PHE A 100 -30.57 -46.73 -19.98
CA PHE A 100 -31.07 -45.55 -20.68
C PHE A 100 -30.28 -44.33 -20.23
N TYR A 101 -29.70 -43.61 -21.19
CA TYR A 101 -29.10 -42.31 -20.96
C TYR A 101 -30.12 -41.24 -21.32
N ILE A 102 -30.48 -40.41 -20.35
CA ILE A 102 -31.50 -39.37 -20.51
C ILE A 102 -30.88 -38.00 -20.28
N LEU A 103 -31.22 -37.08 -21.17
CA LEU A 103 -30.91 -35.66 -21.03
C LEU A 103 -32.18 -34.93 -20.60
N ASP A 104 -32.17 -34.31 -19.43
CA ASP A 104 -33.30 -33.50 -18.97
C ASP A 104 -33.30 -32.10 -19.62
N THR A 105 -34.44 -31.43 -19.56
CA THR A 105 -34.62 -30.05 -20.08
C THR A 105 -33.75 -28.98 -19.40
N LYS A 106 -33.06 -29.31 -18.31
CA LYS A 106 -32.12 -28.43 -17.59
C LYS A 106 -30.67 -28.72 -17.96
N GLY A 107 -30.43 -29.66 -18.88
CA GLY A 107 -29.10 -30.09 -19.31
C GLY A 107 -28.38 -31.03 -18.33
N ASN A 108 -29.10 -31.72 -17.45
CA ASN A 108 -28.55 -32.80 -16.63
C ASN A 108 -28.61 -34.12 -17.37
N LEU A 109 -27.50 -34.85 -17.32
CA LEU A 109 -27.38 -36.20 -17.89
C LEU A 109 -27.53 -37.23 -16.78
N TYR A 110 -28.42 -38.19 -16.97
CA TYR A 110 -28.60 -39.32 -16.07
C TYR A 110 -28.47 -40.64 -16.82
N SER A 111 -27.89 -41.64 -16.17
CA SER A 111 -28.04 -43.04 -16.55
C SER A 111 -29.12 -43.67 -15.67
N VAL A 112 -30.11 -44.29 -16.30
CA VAL A 112 -31.18 -45.05 -15.65
C VAL A 112 -30.89 -46.53 -15.88
N SER A 113 -30.69 -47.27 -14.79
CA SER A 113 -30.50 -48.73 -14.86
C SER A 113 -31.83 -49.44 -15.07
N GLN A 114 -31.77 -50.75 -15.33
CA GLN A 114 -32.95 -51.59 -15.50
C GLN A 114 -33.89 -51.59 -14.27
N ASP A 115 -33.35 -51.36 -13.07
CA ASP A 115 -34.11 -51.22 -11.81
C ASP A 115 -34.73 -49.81 -11.63
N PHE A 116 -34.77 -49.00 -12.69
CA PHE A 116 -35.30 -47.63 -12.68
C PHE A 116 -34.57 -46.66 -11.73
N LYS A 117 -33.33 -46.97 -11.34
CA LYS A 117 -32.52 -46.09 -10.49
C LYS A 117 -31.81 -45.03 -11.32
N PHE A 118 -31.95 -43.78 -10.92
CA PHE A 118 -31.24 -42.65 -11.52
C PHE A 118 -29.83 -42.53 -10.94
N LYS A 119 -28.85 -42.37 -11.82
CA LYS A 119 -27.51 -41.92 -11.46
C LYS A 119 -27.12 -40.75 -12.35
N LYS A 120 -26.88 -39.59 -11.74
CA LYS A 120 -26.40 -38.40 -12.46
C LYS A 120 -24.96 -38.64 -12.94
N THR A 121 -24.68 -38.31 -14.19
CA THR A 121 -23.37 -38.57 -14.82
C THR A 121 -22.59 -37.29 -15.15
N ASN A 122 -23.25 -36.13 -15.27
CA ASN A 122 -22.60 -34.83 -15.49
C ASN A 122 -22.40 -34.02 -14.19
N GLY A 123 -21.45 -33.08 -14.20
CA GLY A 123 -20.97 -32.39 -13.00
C GLY A 123 -20.17 -33.32 -12.07
N THR A 124 -19.55 -34.35 -12.64
CA THR A 124 -18.69 -35.33 -11.93
C THR A 124 -17.24 -35.15 -12.36
N PRO A 125 -16.23 -35.72 -11.65
CA PRO A 125 -14.84 -35.68 -12.13
C PRO A 125 -14.65 -36.25 -13.55
N LYS A 126 -15.58 -37.12 -13.97
CA LYS A 126 -15.61 -37.76 -15.29
C LYS A 126 -16.17 -36.84 -16.40
N ILE A 127 -17.22 -36.07 -16.11
CA ILE A 127 -17.82 -35.07 -17.01
C ILE A 127 -17.97 -33.77 -16.23
N LEU A 128 -17.02 -32.85 -16.43
CA LEU A 128 -16.91 -31.62 -15.65
C LEU A 128 -18.04 -30.62 -15.96
N ASP A 129 -18.54 -30.61 -17.19
CA ASP A 129 -19.58 -29.70 -17.63
C ASP A 129 -20.88 -29.95 -16.86
N ARG A 130 -21.41 -28.86 -16.27
CA ARG A 130 -22.64 -28.88 -15.47
C ARG A 130 -23.91 -28.91 -16.30
N THR A 131 -23.82 -28.48 -17.56
CA THR A 131 -24.93 -28.42 -18.50
C THR A 131 -24.51 -29.10 -19.79
N ILE A 132 -25.27 -30.10 -20.18
CA ILE A 132 -25.13 -30.85 -21.43
C ILE A 132 -26.19 -30.33 -22.40
N ARG A 133 -25.78 -30.08 -23.64
CA ARG A 133 -26.65 -29.58 -24.70
C ARG A 133 -27.27 -30.71 -25.51
N LEU A 134 -26.49 -31.74 -25.80
CA LEU A 134 -26.84 -32.77 -26.77
C LEU A 134 -26.19 -34.10 -26.39
N ILE A 135 -26.91 -35.18 -26.63
CA ILE A 135 -26.38 -36.54 -26.59
C ILE A 135 -26.70 -37.29 -27.89
N ARG A 136 -25.76 -38.09 -28.37
CA ARG A 136 -25.90 -38.97 -29.54
C ARG A 136 -25.26 -40.32 -29.31
N LYS A 137 -25.84 -41.35 -29.91
CA LYS A 137 -25.31 -42.72 -29.90
C LYS A 137 -24.47 -42.94 -31.14
N SER A 138 -23.30 -43.52 -30.98
CA SER A 138 -22.45 -44.00 -32.06
C SER A 138 -21.91 -45.37 -31.71
N ASN A 139 -22.49 -46.43 -32.29
CA ASN A 139 -22.19 -47.81 -31.92
C ASN A 139 -22.32 -48.02 -30.40
N ASP A 140 -21.20 -48.33 -29.72
CA ASP A 140 -21.11 -48.54 -28.27
C ASP A 140 -20.73 -47.28 -27.47
N ASP A 141 -20.50 -46.17 -28.17
CA ASP A 141 -20.12 -44.89 -27.57
C ASP A 141 -21.33 -43.97 -27.42
N LEU A 142 -21.38 -43.30 -26.28
CA LEU A 142 -22.26 -42.16 -26.04
C LEU A 142 -21.46 -40.88 -26.24
N LEU A 143 -21.82 -40.11 -27.27
CA LEU A 143 -21.28 -38.79 -27.50
C LEU A 143 -22.09 -37.77 -26.69
N VAL A 144 -21.40 -36.95 -25.92
CA VAL A 144 -21.99 -35.96 -25.00
C VAL A 144 -21.39 -34.60 -25.30
N VAL A 145 -22.22 -33.65 -25.75
CA VAL A 145 -21.81 -32.27 -26.00
C VAL A 145 -22.10 -31.44 -24.77
N GLY A 146 -21.06 -31.09 -24.03
CA GLY A 146 -21.12 -30.14 -22.94
C GLY A 146 -21.08 -28.70 -23.41
N ALA A 147 -20.87 -27.77 -22.49
CA ALA A 147 -20.78 -26.33 -22.79
C ALA A 147 -19.44 -25.98 -23.45
N ASP A 148 -18.37 -26.60 -22.98
CA ASP A 148 -17.00 -26.31 -23.43
C ASP A 148 -16.36 -27.52 -24.13
N TYR A 149 -16.82 -28.76 -23.89
CA TYR A 149 -16.16 -29.98 -24.39
C TYR A 149 -17.13 -30.99 -24.98
N ILE A 150 -16.61 -31.83 -25.90
CA ILE A 150 -17.27 -33.05 -26.35
C ILE A 150 -16.64 -34.22 -25.60
N TYR A 151 -17.48 -35.07 -25.01
CA TYR A 151 -17.06 -36.27 -24.31
C TYR A 151 -17.52 -37.49 -25.09
N ILE A 152 -16.60 -38.39 -25.41
CA ILE A 152 -16.90 -39.72 -25.93
C ILE A 152 -16.84 -40.68 -24.75
N LEU A 153 -17.99 -41.18 -24.31
CA LEU A 153 -18.09 -42.18 -23.26
C LEU A 153 -18.23 -43.56 -23.91
N ASN A 154 -17.20 -44.39 -23.80
CA ASN A 154 -17.33 -45.79 -24.17
C ASN A 154 -18.03 -46.55 -23.03
N THR A 155 -19.23 -47.04 -23.31
CA THR A 155 -20.10 -47.61 -22.27
C THR A 155 -19.70 -49.03 -21.85
N VAL A 156 -18.89 -49.72 -22.65
CA VAL A 156 -18.38 -51.08 -22.36
C VAL A 156 -17.13 -51.02 -21.48
N SER A 157 -16.14 -50.23 -21.88
CA SER A 157 -14.88 -50.05 -21.14
C SER A 157 -14.97 -49.00 -20.03
N ASN A 158 -16.06 -48.22 -19.97
CA ASN A 158 -16.27 -47.11 -19.02
C ASN A 158 -15.15 -46.04 -19.08
N THR A 159 -14.49 -45.93 -20.25
CA THR A 159 -13.49 -44.91 -20.55
C THR A 159 -14.15 -43.66 -21.11
N ILE A 160 -13.56 -42.50 -20.83
CA ILE A 160 -14.05 -41.21 -21.32
C ILE A 160 -12.90 -40.52 -22.02
N GLN A 161 -13.11 -40.20 -23.28
CA GLN A 161 -12.23 -39.32 -24.04
C GLN A 161 -12.85 -37.93 -24.07
N LYS A 162 -12.06 -36.94 -23.65
CA LYS A 162 -12.45 -35.53 -23.65
C LYS A 162 -11.79 -34.84 -24.84
N ILE A 163 -12.59 -34.16 -25.65
CA ILE A 163 -12.14 -33.44 -26.85
C ILE A 163 -12.52 -31.97 -26.67
N ASP A 164 -11.51 -31.10 -26.78
CA ASP A 164 -11.69 -29.66 -26.85
C ASP A 164 -11.78 -29.24 -28.31
N PHE A 165 -12.95 -28.76 -28.70
CA PHE A 165 -13.28 -28.43 -30.08
C PHE A 165 -13.28 -26.92 -30.31
N HIS A 166 -12.91 -26.11 -29.30
CA HIS A 166 -12.73 -24.66 -29.37
C HIS A 166 -13.87 -23.88 -30.04
N LEU A 167 -15.07 -24.44 -30.05
CA LEU A 167 -16.27 -23.84 -30.62
C LEU A 167 -17.29 -23.69 -29.49
N LYS A 168 -18.11 -22.64 -29.57
CA LYS A 168 -19.22 -22.50 -28.63
C LYS A 168 -20.20 -23.64 -28.88
N ALA A 169 -20.56 -24.39 -27.83
CA ALA A 169 -21.57 -25.43 -27.92
C ALA A 169 -22.90 -24.93 -28.51
N GLU A 170 -23.21 -23.65 -28.35
CA GLU A 170 -24.39 -22.98 -28.93
C GLU A 170 -24.50 -23.08 -30.46
N LEU A 171 -23.36 -23.22 -31.13
CA LEU A 171 -23.29 -23.33 -32.58
C LEU A 171 -23.47 -24.76 -33.07
N ILE A 172 -23.42 -25.76 -32.17
CA ILE A 172 -23.57 -27.17 -32.50
C ILE A 172 -25.05 -27.53 -32.54
N ASN A 173 -25.49 -28.00 -33.71
CA ASN A 173 -26.84 -28.52 -33.93
C ASN A 173 -26.88 -30.04 -33.76
N ASP A 174 -25.91 -30.74 -34.33
CA ASP A 174 -25.81 -32.20 -34.19
C ASP A 174 -24.36 -32.68 -34.29
N ILE A 175 -24.10 -33.91 -33.83
CA ILE A 175 -22.79 -34.55 -33.88
C ILE A 175 -22.90 -36.00 -34.30
N PHE A 176 -21.94 -36.45 -35.11
CA PHE A 176 -21.83 -37.83 -35.55
C PHE A 176 -20.36 -38.27 -35.47
N LYS A 177 -20.13 -39.52 -35.05
CA LYS A 177 -18.79 -40.11 -35.05
C LYS A 177 -18.71 -41.10 -36.21
N GLU A 178 -17.65 -40.97 -37.00
CA GLU A 178 -17.33 -41.85 -38.12
C GLU A 178 -15.88 -42.30 -37.97
N HIS A 179 -15.68 -43.58 -37.63
CA HIS A 179 -14.35 -44.16 -37.39
C HIS A 179 -13.50 -43.34 -36.40
N ASP A 180 -12.47 -42.66 -36.91
CA ASP A 180 -11.51 -41.83 -36.17
C ASP A 180 -11.82 -40.33 -36.24
N GLU A 181 -12.98 -39.93 -36.77
CA GLU A 181 -13.40 -38.54 -36.92
C GLU A 181 -14.77 -38.26 -36.28
N ILE A 182 -14.97 -37.02 -35.84
CA ILE A 182 -16.27 -36.48 -35.42
C ILE A 182 -16.68 -35.42 -36.44
N LEU A 183 -17.88 -35.60 -36.97
CA LEU A 183 -18.61 -34.62 -37.77
C LEU A 183 -19.47 -33.78 -36.83
N ILE A 184 -19.21 -32.48 -36.79
CA ILE A 184 -19.98 -31.50 -36.03
C ILE A 184 -20.77 -30.67 -37.02
N LEU A 185 -22.09 -30.75 -36.93
CA LEU A 185 -23.00 -29.94 -37.73
C LEU A 185 -23.27 -28.63 -37.00
N THR A 186 -22.89 -27.52 -37.63
CA THR A 186 -23.16 -26.18 -37.12
C THR A 186 -24.29 -25.51 -37.90
N ASN A 187 -24.64 -24.27 -37.54
CA ASN A 187 -25.62 -23.48 -38.29
C ASN A 187 -25.17 -23.12 -39.72
N GLN A 188 -23.87 -23.12 -39.99
CA GLN A 188 -23.31 -22.63 -41.25
C GLN A 188 -22.56 -23.73 -42.00
N ASP A 189 -21.74 -24.51 -41.28
CA ASP A 189 -20.82 -25.47 -41.89
C ASP A 189 -20.85 -26.84 -41.19
N VAL A 190 -20.28 -27.84 -41.87
CA VAL A 190 -19.98 -29.16 -41.30
C VAL A 190 -18.49 -29.23 -40.99
N ILE A 191 -18.13 -29.41 -39.72
CA ILE A 191 -16.75 -29.44 -39.25
C ILE A 191 -16.33 -30.90 -39.03
N LYS A 192 -15.20 -31.31 -39.60
CA LYS A 192 -14.56 -32.61 -39.36
C LYS A 192 -13.43 -32.46 -38.35
N VAL A 193 -13.47 -33.25 -37.27
CA VAL A 193 -12.45 -33.23 -36.21
C VAL A 193 -11.91 -34.65 -35.97
N PRO A 194 -10.61 -34.91 -36.22
CA PRO A 194 -10.04 -36.22 -35.92
C PRO A 194 -9.91 -36.43 -34.40
N ILE A 195 -10.39 -37.58 -33.92
CA ILE A 195 -10.46 -37.98 -32.51
C ILE A 195 -9.07 -38.06 -31.86
N ASN A 196 -8.06 -38.46 -32.64
CA ASN A 196 -6.67 -38.62 -32.19
C ASN A 196 -5.84 -37.32 -32.29
N THR A 197 -6.45 -36.19 -32.64
CA THR A 197 -5.73 -34.90 -32.60
C THR A 197 -5.50 -34.53 -31.15
N ILE A 198 -4.34 -34.92 -30.60
CA ILE A 198 -3.81 -34.33 -29.39
C ILE A 198 -3.64 -32.86 -29.75
N HIS A 199 -4.58 -32.00 -29.34
CA HIS A 199 -4.37 -30.58 -29.36
C HIS A 199 -3.19 -30.32 -28.44
N THR A 200 -1.99 -30.28 -29.02
CA THR A 200 -0.80 -29.81 -28.33
C THR A 200 -1.17 -28.44 -27.82
N LYS A 201 -1.07 -28.27 -26.50
CA LYS A 201 -1.39 -27.03 -25.82
C LYS A 201 -0.55 -25.93 -26.47
N LYS A 202 -1.14 -25.19 -27.41
CA LYS A 202 -0.42 -24.11 -28.10
C LYS A 202 -0.20 -23.05 -27.04
N ASN A 203 1.07 -22.82 -26.70
CA ASN A 203 1.43 -21.86 -25.65
C ASN A 203 0.90 -20.48 -26.05
N SER A 204 0.16 -19.85 -25.15
CA SER A 204 -0.27 -18.48 -25.31
C SER A 204 0.97 -17.58 -25.35
N TRP A 205 1.05 -16.72 -26.36
CA TRP A 205 2.17 -15.81 -26.49
C TRP A 205 1.95 -14.63 -25.56
N PHE A 206 2.84 -14.47 -24.58
CA PHE A 206 2.85 -13.31 -23.70
C PHE A 206 3.82 -12.28 -24.25
N ASN A 207 3.39 -11.02 -24.32
CA ASN A 207 4.28 -9.93 -24.73
C ASN A 207 4.07 -8.70 -23.85
N ILE A 208 5.16 -8.05 -23.50
CA ILE A 208 5.15 -6.79 -22.77
C ILE A 208 5.09 -5.66 -23.80
N ASN A 209 3.99 -4.92 -23.83
CA ASN A 209 3.73 -3.91 -24.85
C ASN A 209 4.45 -2.59 -24.54
N SER A 210 4.43 -2.19 -23.26
CA SER A 210 5.04 -0.94 -22.82
C SER A 210 5.23 -0.91 -21.32
N VAL A 211 6.32 -0.30 -20.87
CA VAL A 211 6.52 0.15 -19.50
C VAL A 211 6.35 1.67 -19.47
N THR A 212 5.53 2.17 -18.55
CA THR A 212 5.33 3.60 -18.32
C THR A 212 5.72 3.93 -16.90
N VAL A 213 6.45 5.03 -16.71
CA VAL A 213 6.89 5.54 -15.42
C VAL A 213 6.33 6.93 -15.24
N ASN A 214 5.59 7.17 -14.16
CA ASN A 214 4.86 8.43 -13.93
C ASN A 214 4.04 8.88 -15.16
N GLN A 215 3.35 7.93 -15.81
CA GLN A 215 2.54 8.11 -17.04
C GLN A 215 3.33 8.35 -18.34
N LEU A 216 4.66 8.47 -18.29
CA LEU A 216 5.51 8.61 -19.47
C LEU A 216 5.99 7.24 -19.95
N LYS A 217 5.82 6.95 -21.24
CA LYS A 217 6.30 5.70 -21.84
C LYS A 217 7.82 5.75 -21.98
N ILE A 218 8.51 4.74 -21.47
CA ILE A 218 9.96 4.59 -21.59
C ILE A 218 10.29 3.42 -22.51
N GLU A 219 11.42 3.51 -23.21
CA GLU A 219 12.07 2.33 -23.77
C GLU A 219 12.92 1.71 -22.67
N TRP A 220 12.72 0.42 -22.38
CA TRP A 220 13.40 -0.25 -21.29
C TRP A 220 14.42 -1.26 -21.83
N ASN A 221 15.67 -1.08 -21.44
CA ASN A 221 16.70 -2.11 -21.54
C ASN A 221 16.88 -2.74 -20.16
N ASN A 222 16.82 -4.06 -20.10
CA ASN A 222 16.79 -4.78 -18.83
C ASN A 222 18.22 -5.13 -18.35
N PRO A 223 18.65 -4.76 -17.13
CA PRO A 223 17.97 -3.92 -16.13
C PRO A 223 18.14 -2.41 -16.40
N PHE A 224 17.14 -1.60 -16.02
CA PHE A 224 17.20 -0.13 -16.09
C PHE A 224 17.16 0.52 -14.71
N LYS A 225 17.59 1.78 -14.64
CA LYS A 225 17.61 2.57 -13.41
C LYS A 225 16.57 3.68 -13.47
N LEU A 226 15.95 3.94 -12.34
CA LEU A 226 14.94 4.98 -12.14
C LEU A 226 15.40 5.92 -11.04
N SER A 227 15.08 7.20 -11.22
CA SER A 227 15.29 8.23 -10.21
C SER A 227 14.33 8.04 -9.03
N HIS A 228 14.63 8.65 -7.88
CA HIS A 228 13.82 8.48 -6.67
C HIS A 228 12.36 8.95 -6.79
N ASP A 229 12.08 9.87 -7.72
CA ASP A 229 10.77 10.43 -8.06
C ASP A 229 10.01 9.58 -9.09
N GLU A 230 10.71 8.69 -9.79
CA GLU A 230 10.19 7.76 -10.79
C GLU A 230 9.66 6.47 -10.14
N ASN A 231 8.73 6.62 -9.19
CA ASN A 231 8.27 5.53 -8.33
C ASN A 231 6.93 4.90 -8.71
N ASN A 232 6.22 5.44 -9.71
CA ASN A 232 4.98 4.84 -10.22
C ASN A 232 5.27 4.13 -11.54
N VAL A 233 5.33 2.80 -11.48
CA VAL A 233 5.61 1.97 -12.66
C VAL A 233 4.33 1.25 -13.07
N GLU A 234 3.93 1.41 -14.33
CA GLU A 234 2.87 0.60 -14.92
C GLU A 234 3.40 -0.22 -16.09
N ILE A 235 2.97 -1.47 -16.15
CA ILE A 235 3.37 -2.41 -17.19
C ILE A 235 2.11 -2.85 -17.93
N LYS A 236 2.09 -2.57 -19.24
CA LYS A 236 1.03 -3.02 -20.15
C LYS A 236 1.51 -4.25 -20.89
N PHE A 237 0.71 -5.30 -20.90
CA PHE A 237 1.03 -6.55 -21.58
C PHE A 237 -0.11 -7.01 -22.49
N SER A 238 0.21 -7.81 -23.49
CA SER A 238 -0.76 -8.51 -24.32
C SER A 238 -0.60 -10.02 -24.15
N LEU A 239 -1.73 -10.70 -24.21
CA LEU A 239 -1.81 -12.15 -24.20
C LEU A 239 -2.48 -12.56 -25.50
N LEU A 240 -1.70 -13.12 -26.41
CA LEU A 240 -2.20 -13.64 -27.68
C LEU A 240 -2.48 -15.13 -27.51
N SER A 241 -3.75 -15.43 -27.25
CA SER A 241 -4.26 -16.80 -27.24
C SER A 241 -5.41 -16.90 -28.24
N TYR A 242 -5.15 -17.59 -29.35
CA TYR A 242 -6.14 -17.75 -30.42
C TYR A 242 -7.19 -18.80 -30.11
N PHE A 243 -6.90 -19.69 -29.15
CA PHE A 243 -7.71 -20.89 -28.91
C PHE A 243 -8.13 -21.04 -27.44
N GLN A 244 -7.39 -20.54 -26.45
CA GLN A 244 -7.76 -20.76 -25.04
C GLN A 244 -8.62 -19.64 -24.46
N LYS A 245 -9.62 -20.06 -23.67
CA LYS A 245 -10.52 -19.21 -22.89
C LYS A 245 -9.72 -18.44 -21.83
N LYS A 246 -9.30 -17.20 -22.15
CA LYS A 246 -8.60 -16.21 -21.30
C LYS A 246 -7.76 -16.85 -20.18
N ASP A 247 -6.56 -17.33 -20.51
CA ASP A 247 -5.62 -17.81 -19.51
C ASP A 247 -5.44 -16.79 -18.39
N LEU A 248 -5.46 -17.27 -17.15
CA LEU A 248 -5.14 -16.45 -15.99
C LEU A 248 -3.66 -16.08 -16.05
N VAL A 249 -3.39 -14.78 -16.02
CA VAL A 249 -2.03 -14.25 -15.91
C VAL A 249 -1.77 -13.94 -14.45
N PHE A 250 -0.59 -14.32 -13.97
CA PHE A 250 -0.08 -14.04 -12.65
C PHE A 250 1.20 -13.23 -12.77
N TYR A 251 1.46 -12.38 -11.80
CA TYR A 251 2.74 -11.70 -11.66
C TYR A 251 3.34 -11.96 -10.27
N SER A 252 4.66 -11.83 -10.17
CA SER A 252 5.39 -11.88 -8.92
C SER A 252 6.34 -10.71 -8.83
N ILE A 253 6.45 -10.09 -7.66
CA ILE A 253 7.42 -9.04 -7.35
C ILE A 253 8.45 -9.63 -6.38
N ASN A 254 9.73 -9.57 -6.75
CA ASN A 254 10.85 -10.10 -5.96
C ASN A 254 10.66 -11.57 -5.51
N ASN A 255 9.96 -12.36 -6.33
CA ASN A 255 9.59 -13.75 -6.03
C ASN A 255 8.72 -13.95 -4.79
N ASN A 256 8.04 -12.90 -4.29
CA ASN A 256 7.12 -12.96 -3.15
C ASN A 256 5.73 -13.49 -3.53
N GLY A 257 5.68 -14.73 -4.04
CA GLY A 257 4.43 -15.39 -4.42
C GLY A 257 3.80 -14.88 -5.72
N TRP A 258 2.77 -15.58 -6.20
CA TRP A 258 2.09 -15.29 -7.47
C TRP A 258 0.74 -14.63 -7.22
N ILE A 259 0.56 -13.42 -7.73
CA ILE A 259 -0.67 -12.64 -7.60
C ILE A 259 -1.46 -12.75 -8.90
N PRO A 260 -2.73 -13.19 -8.88
CA PRO A 260 -3.56 -13.27 -10.08
C PRO A 260 -3.96 -11.89 -10.59
N ILE A 261 -3.89 -11.69 -11.89
CA ILE A 261 -4.40 -10.50 -12.58
C ILE A 261 -5.83 -10.78 -13.02
N HIS A 262 -6.70 -9.76 -12.92
CA HIS A 262 -8.07 -9.86 -13.42
C HIS A 262 -8.08 -10.22 -14.91
N LYS A 263 -8.99 -11.13 -15.33
CA LYS A 263 -9.02 -11.71 -16.69
C LYS A 263 -9.11 -10.68 -17.82
N ASP A 264 -9.69 -9.53 -17.54
CA ASP A 264 -9.88 -8.42 -18.50
C ASP A 264 -8.83 -7.33 -18.37
N SER A 265 -8.04 -7.31 -17.28
CA SER A 265 -6.96 -6.35 -17.14
C SER A 265 -5.76 -6.76 -17.99
N ARG A 266 -5.13 -5.76 -18.59
CA ARG A 266 -3.88 -5.86 -19.36
C ARG A 266 -2.81 -4.91 -18.84
N ILE A 267 -3.05 -4.35 -17.65
CA ILE A 267 -2.22 -3.34 -17.01
C ILE A 267 -1.97 -3.77 -15.57
N ILE A 268 -0.73 -3.63 -15.13
CA ILE A 268 -0.33 -3.82 -13.74
C ILE A 268 0.31 -2.52 -13.30
N SER A 269 -0.21 -1.95 -12.23
CA SER A 269 0.26 -0.67 -11.69
C SER A 269 0.92 -0.93 -10.33
N PHE A 270 2.15 -0.43 -10.18
CA PHE A 270 2.93 -0.43 -8.94
C PHE A 270 3.06 1.02 -8.46
N PRO A 271 2.09 1.51 -7.67
CA PRO A 271 2.14 2.87 -7.16
C PRO A 271 3.17 2.99 -6.04
N SER A 272 3.90 4.11 -6.03
CA SER A 272 4.75 4.54 -4.92
C SER A 272 5.76 3.49 -4.43
N LEU A 273 6.51 2.86 -5.35
CA LEU A 273 7.57 1.93 -4.98
C LEU A 273 8.67 2.63 -4.17
N SER A 274 9.22 1.94 -3.17
CA SER A 274 10.34 2.45 -2.39
C SER A 274 11.65 2.36 -3.18
N SER A 275 12.68 3.11 -2.78
CA SER A 275 14.03 2.93 -3.35
C SER A 275 14.54 1.51 -3.11
N GLY A 276 15.05 0.84 -4.15
CA GLY A 276 15.50 -0.55 -4.09
C GLY A 276 15.48 -1.25 -5.43
N LYS A 277 15.85 -2.54 -5.42
CA LYS A 277 15.87 -3.41 -6.61
C LYS A 277 14.57 -4.20 -6.71
N TYR A 278 13.99 -4.21 -7.90
CA TYR A 278 12.75 -4.89 -8.21
C TYR A 278 12.93 -5.84 -9.39
N THR A 279 12.44 -7.07 -9.21
CA THR A 279 12.33 -8.07 -10.28
C THR A 279 10.87 -8.47 -10.41
N ILE A 280 10.28 -8.23 -11.57
CA ILE A 280 8.90 -8.58 -11.90
C ILE A 280 8.94 -9.76 -12.87
N ALA A 281 8.29 -10.85 -12.47
CA ALA A 281 8.15 -12.05 -13.29
C ALA A 281 6.67 -12.33 -13.60
N PHE A 282 6.41 -12.97 -14.73
CA PHE A 282 5.06 -13.29 -15.20
C PHE A 282 4.85 -14.81 -15.32
N LYS A 283 3.61 -15.25 -15.16
CA LYS A 283 3.21 -16.64 -15.33
C LYS A 283 1.84 -16.68 -15.99
N VAL A 284 1.70 -17.45 -17.06
CA VAL A 284 0.44 -17.65 -17.79
C VAL A 284 -0.04 -19.07 -17.53
N GLY A 285 -1.21 -19.22 -16.89
CA GLY A 285 -1.68 -20.52 -16.42
C GLY A 285 -0.65 -21.18 -15.48
N ASN A 286 -0.04 -22.29 -15.92
CA ASN A 286 1.01 -22.99 -15.16
C ASN A 286 2.43 -22.74 -15.67
N THR A 287 2.61 -22.03 -16.79
CA THR A 287 3.92 -21.80 -17.41
C THR A 287 4.48 -20.45 -17.01
N VAL A 288 5.68 -20.43 -16.44
CA VAL A 288 6.42 -19.19 -16.13
C VAL A 288 6.94 -18.60 -17.43
N VAL A 289 6.75 -17.30 -17.62
CA VAL A 289 7.27 -16.55 -18.76
C VAL A 289 8.71 -16.16 -18.47
N LEU A 290 9.59 -16.31 -19.47
CA LEU A 290 11.03 -16.01 -19.33
C LEU A 290 11.31 -14.51 -19.27
N ASP A 291 10.46 -13.69 -19.90
CA ASP A 291 10.57 -12.23 -19.88
C ASP A 291 10.30 -11.71 -18.47
N THR A 292 11.36 -11.26 -17.80
CA THR A 292 11.30 -10.60 -16.50
C THR A 292 11.72 -9.15 -16.65
N ILE A 293 11.14 -8.25 -15.87
CA ILE A 293 11.54 -6.84 -15.82
C ILE A 293 12.31 -6.60 -14.53
N GLN A 294 13.53 -6.09 -14.66
CA GLN A 294 14.41 -5.74 -13.55
C GLN A 294 14.69 -4.24 -13.60
N PHE A 295 14.45 -3.56 -12.48
CA PHE A 295 14.80 -2.15 -12.35
C PHE A 295 15.22 -1.80 -10.92
N GLU A 296 16.00 -0.73 -10.81
CA GLU A 296 16.47 -0.20 -9.53
C GLU A 296 16.05 1.26 -9.38
N ILE A 297 15.34 1.57 -8.30
CA ILE A 297 14.97 2.94 -7.93
C ILE A 297 16.04 3.48 -6.99
N GLU A 298 16.76 4.52 -7.43
CA GLU A 298 17.81 5.14 -6.63
C GLU A 298 17.24 5.82 -5.37
N PRO A 299 17.95 5.76 -4.23
CA PRO A 299 17.53 6.46 -3.04
C PRO A 299 17.60 7.98 -3.25
N PRO A 300 16.68 8.75 -2.66
CA PRO A 300 16.74 10.20 -2.74
C PRO A 300 18.02 10.75 -2.12
N PHE A 301 18.50 11.90 -2.61
CA PHE A 301 19.76 12.50 -2.17
C PHE A 301 19.81 12.75 -0.65
N TRP A 302 18.69 13.07 -0.01
CA TRP A 302 18.64 13.29 1.45
C TRP A 302 18.80 12.02 2.31
N LYS A 303 18.71 10.83 1.69
CA LYS A 303 19.00 9.54 2.36
C LYS A 303 20.44 9.05 2.10
N THR A 304 21.24 9.79 1.34
CA THR A 304 22.62 9.42 1.04
C THR A 304 23.57 9.79 2.18
N TRP A 305 24.67 9.05 2.31
CA TRP A 305 25.66 9.25 3.39
C TRP A 305 26.31 10.65 3.37
N TRP A 306 26.57 11.21 2.18
CA TRP A 306 27.20 12.52 2.06
C TRP A 306 26.29 13.66 2.53
N PHE A 307 24.96 13.51 2.39
CA PHE A 307 24.01 14.50 2.88
C PHE A 307 23.99 14.55 4.41
N TYR A 308 24.10 13.38 5.07
CA TYR A 308 24.30 13.33 6.52
C TYR A 308 25.60 14.01 6.94
N LEU A 309 26.70 13.84 6.19
CA LEU A 309 27.95 14.57 6.43
C LEU A 309 27.80 16.08 6.27
N LEU A 310 27.02 16.53 5.29
CA LEU A 310 26.74 17.95 5.09
C LEU A 310 25.96 18.51 6.28
N ILE A 311 24.94 17.81 6.77
CA ILE A 311 24.19 18.21 7.97
C ILE A 311 25.09 18.25 9.21
N THR A 312 25.94 17.24 9.42
CA THR A 312 26.85 17.24 10.58
C THR A 312 27.90 18.35 10.48
N PHE A 313 28.38 18.66 9.29
CA PHE A 313 29.27 19.80 9.05
C PHE A 313 28.59 21.14 9.36
N PHE A 314 27.40 21.39 8.83
CA PHE A 314 26.66 22.63 9.09
C PHE A 314 26.30 22.80 10.57
N THR A 315 25.88 21.73 11.24
CA THR A 315 25.60 21.76 12.68
C THR A 315 26.87 22.04 13.49
N SER A 316 28.01 21.44 13.12
CA SER A 316 29.31 21.73 13.74
C SER A 316 29.73 23.19 13.56
N VAL A 317 29.54 23.77 12.37
CA VAL A 317 29.83 25.20 12.11
C VAL A 317 28.93 26.10 12.95
N ILE A 318 27.64 25.81 13.07
CA ILE A 318 26.72 26.60 13.90
C ILE A 318 27.16 26.56 15.37
N ILE A 319 27.51 25.38 15.88
CA ILE A 319 28.03 25.19 17.24
C ILE A 319 29.33 25.98 17.43
N PHE A 320 30.26 25.90 16.47
CA PHE A 320 31.52 26.64 16.50
C PHE A 320 31.30 28.16 16.51
N LEU A 321 30.41 28.68 15.66
CA LEU A 321 30.07 30.11 15.62
C LEU A 321 29.42 30.57 16.92
N TYR A 322 28.56 29.75 17.52
CA TYR A 322 27.98 30.01 18.84
C TYR A 322 29.06 30.12 19.92
N PHE A 323 29.96 29.15 20.03
CA PHE A 323 31.07 29.19 21.00
C PHE A 323 32.03 30.35 20.75
N LYS A 324 32.33 30.66 19.49
CA LYS A 324 33.18 31.80 19.11
C LYS A 324 32.53 33.12 19.53
N ARG A 325 31.23 33.30 19.28
CA ARG A 325 30.46 34.46 19.72
C ARG A 325 30.45 34.58 21.25
N GLN A 326 30.19 33.48 21.95
CA GLN A 326 30.16 33.46 23.41
C GLN A 326 31.52 33.83 24.01
N SER A 327 32.61 33.28 23.44
CA SER A 327 33.97 33.61 23.85
C SER A 327 34.31 35.08 23.62
N TYR A 328 33.85 35.67 22.51
CA TYR A 328 34.04 37.09 22.21
C TYR A 328 33.31 37.98 23.22
N LEU A 329 32.04 37.67 23.53
CA LEU A 329 31.25 38.42 24.51
C LEU A 329 31.88 38.35 25.91
N MET A 330 32.33 37.16 26.32
CA MET A 330 33.01 36.97 27.61
C MET A 330 34.29 37.80 27.70
N ARG A 331 35.14 37.77 26.66
CA ARG A 331 36.38 38.58 26.62
C ARG A 331 36.08 40.08 26.69
N ARG A 332 35.01 40.53 26.04
CA ARG A 332 34.58 41.94 26.09
C ARG A 332 34.13 42.33 27.51
N GLN A 333 33.36 41.49 28.18
CA GLN A 333 32.94 41.73 29.57
C GLN A 333 34.14 41.80 30.52
N ILE A 334 35.08 40.87 30.41
CA ILE A 334 36.32 40.85 31.21
C ILE A 334 37.14 42.13 30.96
N ARG A 335 37.25 42.59 29.71
CA ARG A 335 37.96 43.83 29.37
C ARG A 335 37.31 45.05 30.01
N LEU A 336 35.99 45.18 29.90
CA LEU A 336 35.24 46.29 30.50
C LEU A 336 35.37 46.29 32.03
N LEU A 337 35.33 45.11 32.65
CA LEU A 337 35.53 44.96 34.10
C LEU A 337 36.94 45.42 34.50
N ASN A 338 37.97 45.00 33.76
CA ASN A 338 39.35 45.41 34.02
C ASN A 338 39.56 46.92 33.83
N GLU A 339 38.99 47.51 32.78
CA GLU A 339 39.03 48.96 32.54
C GLU A 339 38.38 49.72 33.70
N LYS A 340 37.23 49.25 34.20
CA LYS A 340 36.56 49.82 35.38
C LYS A 340 37.44 49.75 36.63
N VAL A 341 38.04 48.60 36.92
CA VAL A 341 38.95 48.43 38.07
C VAL A 341 40.17 49.35 37.98
N ILE A 342 40.74 49.52 36.78
CA ILE A 342 41.86 50.44 36.55
C ILE A 342 41.44 51.89 36.78
N LEU A 343 40.26 52.29 36.30
CA LEU A 343 39.72 53.64 36.50
C LEU A 343 39.48 53.93 37.98
N GLU A 344 38.83 53.03 38.71
CA GLU A 344 38.60 53.16 40.16
C GLU A 344 39.92 53.29 40.93
N LYS A 345 40.94 52.49 40.57
CA LYS A 345 42.28 52.57 41.17
C LYS A 345 42.95 53.92 40.89
N ASN A 346 42.85 54.42 39.66
CA ASN A 346 43.44 55.72 39.28
C ASN A 346 42.73 56.89 39.97
N LEU A 347 41.41 56.81 40.09
CA LEU A 347 40.59 57.79 40.82
C LEU A 347 40.99 57.82 42.30
N SER A 348 41.04 56.65 42.96
CA SER A 348 41.48 56.55 44.36
C SER A 348 42.90 57.08 44.56
N LYS A 349 43.84 56.77 43.66
CA LYS A 349 45.20 57.35 43.70
C LYS A 349 45.21 58.86 43.55
N SER A 350 44.39 59.41 42.65
CA SER A 350 44.31 60.84 42.39
C SER A 350 43.68 61.58 43.58
N MET A 351 42.63 61.02 44.19
CA MET A 351 42.05 61.52 45.44
C MET A 351 43.09 61.53 46.56
N MET A 352 43.83 60.43 46.74
CA MET A 352 44.88 60.35 47.76
C MET A 352 46.00 61.36 47.52
N ALA A 353 46.39 61.60 46.26
CA ALA A 353 47.37 62.62 45.91
C ALA A 353 46.84 64.04 46.16
N SER A 354 45.57 64.32 45.85
CA SER A 354 44.91 65.59 46.13
C SER A 354 44.87 65.88 47.64
N ILE A 355 44.40 64.93 48.45
CA ILE A 355 44.37 65.05 49.92
C ILE A 355 45.79 65.30 50.46
N LYS A 356 46.80 64.56 49.98
CA LYS A 356 48.21 64.80 50.35
C LYS A 356 48.70 66.19 49.96
N SER A 357 48.29 66.73 48.81
CA SER A 357 48.72 68.06 48.35
C SER A 357 48.09 69.19 49.17
N GLN A 358 46.89 69.00 49.71
CA GLN A 358 46.24 69.97 50.61
C GLN A 358 46.93 70.06 51.98
N MET A 359 47.69 69.03 52.38
CA MET A 359 48.55 69.07 53.55
C MET A 359 49.92 69.63 53.18
N ASN A 360 50.21 70.90 53.49
CA ASN A 360 51.54 71.48 53.28
C ASN A 360 52.56 70.86 54.27
N PRO A 361 53.49 69.98 53.84
CA PRO A 361 54.36 69.27 54.78
C PRO A 361 55.23 70.20 55.60
N HIS A 362 55.66 71.32 55.02
CA HIS A 362 56.45 72.33 55.71
C HIS A 362 55.71 72.95 56.90
N PHE A 363 54.39 73.17 56.76
CA PHE A 363 53.57 73.66 57.86
C PHE A 363 53.50 72.66 59.02
N PHE A 364 53.32 71.38 58.73
CA PHE A 364 53.31 70.32 59.76
C PHE A 364 54.65 70.26 60.52
N TYR A 365 55.78 70.35 59.81
CA TYR A 365 57.10 70.41 60.47
C TYR A 365 57.26 71.65 61.34
N ASN A 366 56.83 72.82 60.88
CA ASN A 366 56.89 74.06 61.66
C ASN A 366 56.04 74.00 62.92
N ALA A 367 54.83 73.44 62.82
CA ALA A 367 53.93 73.29 63.95
C ALA A 367 54.52 72.35 65.00
N LEU A 368 55.05 71.19 64.59
CA LEU A 368 55.69 70.22 65.49
C LEU A 368 56.92 70.81 66.18
N ASN A 369 57.78 71.52 65.45
CA ASN A 369 58.95 72.19 66.01
C ASN A 369 58.56 73.26 67.03
N THR A 370 57.48 74.02 66.79
CA THR A 370 57.00 75.06 67.70
C THR A 370 56.43 74.45 68.98
N ILE A 371 55.67 73.35 68.88
CA ILE A 371 55.21 72.58 70.05
C ILE A 371 56.40 72.06 70.85
N GLN A 372 57.40 71.51 70.16
CA GLN A 372 58.61 70.98 70.80
C GLN A 372 59.38 72.09 71.53
N ALA A 373 59.50 73.28 70.94
CA ALA A 373 60.12 74.44 71.58
C ALA A 373 59.41 74.83 72.88
N TYR A 374 58.07 74.93 72.89
CA TYR A 374 57.32 75.24 74.11
C TYR A 374 57.44 74.15 75.19
N ILE A 375 57.54 72.88 74.81
CA ILE A 375 57.80 71.78 75.75
C ILE A 375 59.18 71.95 76.38
N PHE A 376 60.22 72.25 75.58
CA PHE A 376 61.57 72.47 76.09
C PHE A 376 61.70 73.69 77.01
N THR A 377 60.96 74.77 76.74
CA THR A 377 60.90 75.95 77.62
C THR A 377 59.99 75.75 78.84
N ASN A 378 59.44 74.55 79.03
CA ASN A 378 58.50 74.17 80.10
C ASN A 378 57.21 75.02 80.12
N ASP A 379 56.82 75.61 78.99
CA ASP A 379 55.59 76.39 78.83
C ASP A 379 54.44 75.47 78.36
N LYS A 380 53.99 74.64 79.31
CA LYS A 380 52.97 73.60 79.05
C LYS A 380 51.64 74.19 78.57
N GLN A 381 51.30 75.41 78.99
CA GLN A 381 50.05 76.04 78.60
C GLN A 381 50.08 76.49 77.14
N LYS A 382 51.16 77.14 76.68
CA LYS A 382 51.29 77.50 75.26
C LYS A 382 51.42 76.27 74.37
N ALA A 383 52.16 75.25 74.80
CA ALA A 383 52.27 73.98 74.06
C ALA A 383 50.89 73.33 73.83
N ASN A 384 50.07 73.21 74.88
CA ASN A 384 48.72 72.63 74.78
C ASN A 384 47.79 73.49 73.91
N ASN A 385 47.84 74.81 74.03
CA ASN A 385 47.01 75.70 73.22
C ASN A 385 47.39 75.63 71.73
N TYR A 386 48.69 75.64 71.42
CA TYR A 386 49.19 75.50 70.06
C TYR A 386 48.81 74.14 69.46
N LEU A 387 48.97 73.05 70.23
CA LEU A 387 48.55 71.71 69.81
C LEU A 387 47.04 71.62 69.55
N ALA A 388 46.22 72.22 70.40
CA ALA A 388 44.76 72.25 70.22
C ALA A 388 44.35 73.01 68.94
N LYS A 389 44.94 74.18 68.70
CA LYS A 389 44.71 74.96 67.47
C LYS A 389 45.19 74.24 66.21
N PHE A 390 46.37 73.62 66.28
CA PHE A 390 46.93 72.83 65.18
C PHE A 390 46.08 71.60 64.85
N SER A 391 45.61 70.88 65.87
CA SER A 391 44.69 69.75 65.72
C SER A 391 43.36 70.20 65.10
N LYS A 392 42.79 71.33 65.57
CA LYS A 392 41.56 71.90 65.01
C LYS A 392 41.73 72.28 63.54
N LEU A 393 42.82 72.96 63.17
CA LEU A 393 43.11 73.34 61.79
C LEU A 393 43.31 72.12 60.88
N THR A 394 44.07 71.12 61.34
CA THR A 394 44.32 69.89 60.57
C THR A 394 43.02 69.16 60.27
N ARG A 395 42.14 69.04 61.28
CA ARG A 395 40.81 68.45 61.10
C ARG A 395 39.96 69.24 60.12
N LEU A 396 39.96 70.57 60.22
CA LEU A 396 39.20 71.45 59.33
C LEU A 396 39.66 71.34 57.88
N ILE A 397 40.98 71.30 57.63
CA ILE A 397 41.55 71.10 56.29
C ILE A 397 41.13 69.73 55.72
N LEU A 398 41.16 68.66 56.53
CA LEU A 398 40.75 67.33 56.09
C LEU A 398 39.24 67.27 55.78
N GLU A 399 38.40 67.84 56.64
CA GLU A 399 36.94 67.91 56.42
C GLU A 399 36.59 68.76 55.19
N MET A 400 37.33 69.84 54.93
CA MET A 400 37.20 70.65 53.71
C MET A 400 37.66 69.88 52.46
N SER A 401 38.69 69.04 52.58
CA SER A 401 39.23 68.25 51.45
C SER A 401 38.29 67.15 50.94
N GLU A 402 37.34 66.71 51.77
CA GLU A 402 36.32 65.72 51.41
C GLU A 402 35.09 66.35 50.74
N LYS A 403 34.93 67.68 50.78
CA LYS A 403 33.81 68.39 50.18
C LYS A 403 34.15 68.87 48.77
N GLU A 404 33.22 68.76 47.83
CA GLU A 404 33.37 69.33 46.48
C GLU A 404 33.40 70.87 46.50
N THR A 405 32.73 71.49 47.47
CA THR A 405 32.70 72.95 47.66
C THR A 405 32.68 73.30 49.15
N ILE A 406 33.33 74.39 49.53
CA ILE A 406 33.40 74.91 50.91
C ILE A 406 32.78 76.31 50.97
N SER A 407 32.22 76.69 52.11
CA SER A 407 31.75 78.05 52.32
C SER A 407 32.92 79.00 52.58
N LEU A 408 32.80 80.26 52.14
CA LEU A 408 33.79 81.30 52.43
C LEU A 408 34.01 81.46 53.95
N SER A 409 32.97 81.25 54.76
CA SER A 409 33.09 81.27 56.22
C SER A 409 34.00 80.17 56.78
N GLU A 410 33.92 78.95 56.25
CA GLU A 410 34.80 77.84 56.65
C GLU A 410 36.25 78.11 56.24
N GLU A 411 36.45 78.66 55.03
CA GLU A 411 37.78 79.04 54.55
C GLU A 411 38.42 80.15 55.39
N VAL A 412 37.62 81.16 55.76
CA VAL A 412 38.07 82.25 56.66
C VAL A 412 38.38 81.72 58.07
N GLU A 413 37.61 80.75 58.59
CA GLU A 413 37.91 80.13 59.89
C GLU A 413 39.24 79.36 59.83
N ALA A 414 39.46 78.58 58.77
CA ALA A 414 40.72 77.86 58.55
C ALA A 414 41.91 78.84 58.41
N LEU A 415 41.75 79.90 57.61
CA LEU A 415 42.77 80.93 57.43
C LEU A 415 43.11 81.63 58.75
N LYS A 416 42.09 81.95 59.56
CA LYS A 416 42.29 82.57 60.87
C LYS A 416 43.05 81.65 61.82
N LEU A 417 42.70 80.35 61.85
CA LEU A 417 43.42 79.36 62.65
C LEU A 417 44.88 79.19 62.20
N TYR A 418 45.12 79.24 60.89
CA TYR A 418 46.47 79.20 60.31
C TYR A 418 47.30 80.42 60.73
N LEU A 419 46.77 81.62 60.54
CA LEU A 419 47.43 82.87 60.88
C LEU A 419 47.65 83.01 62.39
N ASP A 420 46.74 82.49 63.21
CA ASP A 420 46.91 82.39 64.66
C ASP A 420 48.10 81.51 65.06
N LEU A 421 48.30 80.38 64.37
CA LEU A 421 49.42 79.47 64.62
C LEU A 421 50.75 80.07 64.16
N GLU A 422 50.78 80.79 63.04
CA GLU A 422 51.99 81.54 62.62
C GLU A 422 52.25 82.71 63.57
N LYS A 423 51.22 83.45 64.03
CA LYS A 423 51.38 84.52 65.03
C LYS A 423 52.00 84.04 66.33
N MET A 424 51.55 82.89 66.84
CA MET A 424 52.13 82.30 68.05
C MET A 424 53.62 81.97 67.88
N ARG A 425 54.07 81.68 66.66
CA ARG A 425 55.47 81.38 66.35
C ARG A 425 56.35 82.64 66.30
N PHE A 426 55.81 83.78 65.86
CA PHE A 426 56.54 85.05 65.71
C PHE A 426 56.14 86.05 66.80
N THR A 427 56.34 85.65 68.07
CA THR A 427 55.80 86.22 69.31
C THR A 427 55.57 87.74 69.41
N ASP A 428 56.29 88.60 68.66
CA ASP A 428 56.08 90.05 68.62
C ASP A 428 56.20 90.72 67.22
N ASP A 429 56.51 89.98 66.15
CA ASP A 429 56.82 90.55 64.81
C ASP A 429 55.71 90.31 63.76
N PHE A 430 54.58 89.71 64.15
CA PHE A 430 53.52 89.34 63.22
C PHE A 430 52.13 89.78 63.72
N GLU A 431 51.58 90.79 63.05
CA GLU A 431 50.19 91.20 63.17
C GLU A 431 49.47 91.00 61.84
N TYR A 432 48.20 90.60 61.92
CA TYR A 432 47.38 90.38 60.75
C TYR A 432 45.96 90.90 61.00
N GLU A 433 45.34 91.43 59.95
CA GLU A 433 43.92 91.79 59.92
C GLU A 433 43.31 91.17 58.66
N ILE A 434 42.17 90.49 58.81
CA ILE A 434 41.43 89.93 57.68
C ILE A 434 40.32 90.92 57.34
N ASN A 435 40.52 91.69 56.28
CA ASN A 435 39.49 92.58 55.74
C ASN A 435 38.62 91.81 54.75
N LEU A 436 37.39 91.50 55.17
CA LEU A 436 36.38 90.95 54.29
C LEU A 436 35.63 92.10 53.62
N ASP A 437 35.76 92.22 52.31
CA ASP A 437 34.97 93.16 51.55
C ASP A 437 33.50 92.72 51.61
N LYS A 438 32.63 93.54 52.22
CA LYS A 438 31.18 93.32 52.20
C LYS A 438 30.62 93.79 50.85
N GLY A 439 31.03 93.11 49.79
CA GLY A 439 30.67 93.41 48.41
C GLY A 439 29.81 92.31 47.78
N ARG A 440 28.49 92.53 47.76
CA ARG A 440 27.43 91.82 47.01
C ARG A 440 27.04 90.40 47.46
N GLU A 441 25.95 90.35 48.21
CA GLU A 441 24.93 89.30 48.05
C GLU A 441 24.45 89.26 46.59
N GLY A 442 24.36 88.06 46.01
CA GLY A 442 23.56 87.76 44.83
C GLY A 442 24.33 87.55 43.52
N HIS A 443 24.42 86.31 43.04
CA HIS A 443 23.45 85.75 42.10
C HIS A 443 23.69 84.23 41.96
N ASN A 444 22.59 83.47 42.01
CA ASN A 444 22.51 82.02 41.79
C ASN A 444 23.19 81.57 40.50
#